data_AF-A0A7J9B7T3-F1
#
_entry.id   AF-A0A7J9B7T3-F1
#
_cell.length_a   1.000
_cell.length_b   1.000
_cell.length_c   1.000
_cell.angle_alpha   90.00
_cell.angle_beta   90.00
_cell.angle_gamma   90.00
#
_symmetry.space_group_name_H-M   'P 1'
#
loop_
_entity.id
_entity.type
_entity.pdbx_description
1 polymer ?
#
loop_
_entity_poly.entity_id
_entity_poly.type
_entity_poly.pdbx_seq_one_letter_code
_entity_poly.pdbx_strand_id
1 'polypeptide(L)'
;MIIKRVIRSQNRVIVEGKNLVKKHIKQGPGHEGGIFTVEAPFHASIVQVLDPVTGKPCKIGVKYLEDGTKVRVSRGIGASGSIIPRPEILKMRATPRPTVAGPKDTPNESCAGEDTRS
;
A
#
# COMPACT_ATOMS: atom_id res chain seq x y z
N MET A 1 7.71 6.29 -8.28
CA MET A 1 8.26 5.09 -7.59
C MET A 1 7.28 4.66 -6.52
N ILE A 2 6.85 3.40 -6.55
CA ILE A 2 5.78 2.86 -5.68
C ILE A 2 6.31 1.66 -4.89
N ILE A 3 5.89 1.56 -3.63
CA ILE A 3 6.16 0.40 -2.77
C ILE A 3 5.03 -0.61 -2.97
N LYS A 4 5.34 -1.76 -3.57
CA LYS A 4 4.36 -2.82 -3.86
C LYS A 4 3.97 -3.61 -2.62
N ARG A 5 4.93 -3.89 -1.74
CA ARG A 5 4.71 -4.68 -0.52
C ARG A 5 5.65 -4.26 0.60
N VAL A 6 5.14 -4.30 1.83
CA VAL A 6 5.92 -4.07 3.06
C VAL A 6 5.97 -5.35 3.89
N ILE A 7 7.17 -5.83 4.21
CA ILE A 7 7.42 -6.99 5.08
C ILE A 7 7.81 -6.46 6.46
N ARG A 8 6.81 -6.30 7.33
CA ARG A 8 6.98 -5.68 8.66
C ARG A 8 7.87 -6.49 9.60
N SER A 9 7.84 -7.82 9.52
CA SER A 9 8.62 -8.70 10.40
C SER A 9 10.13 -8.53 10.25
N GLN A 10 10.59 -8.19 9.04
CA GLN A 10 12.01 -8.05 8.72
C GLN A 10 12.42 -6.60 8.44
N ASN A 11 11.51 -5.64 8.61
CA ASN A 11 11.70 -4.23 8.23
C ASN A 11 12.19 -4.06 6.77
N ARG A 12 11.58 -4.81 5.84
CA ARG A 12 11.93 -4.76 4.42
C ARG A 12 10.77 -4.29 3.55
N VAL A 13 11.08 -3.69 2.41
CA VAL A 13 10.11 -3.21 1.43
C VAL A 13 10.45 -3.72 0.03
N ILE A 14 9.43 -4.04 -0.76
CA ILE A 14 9.57 -4.38 -2.18
C ILE A 14 9.12 -3.18 -2.99
N VAL A 15 10.01 -2.68 -3.84
CA VAL A 15 9.79 -1.51 -4.68
C VAL A 15 9.61 -1.98 -6.10
N GLU A 16 8.59 -1.45 -6.76
CA GLU A 16 8.27 -1.80 -8.14
C GLU A 16 9.43 -1.46 -9.09
N GLY A 17 9.86 -2.44 -9.88
CA GLY A 17 10.91 -2.29 -10.91
C GLY A 17 12.32 -2.03 -10.36
N LYS A 18 12.57 -2.23 -9.06
CA LYS A 18 13.90 -2.04 -8.44
C LYS A 18 14.38 -3.33 -7.78
N ASN A 19 15.70 -3.47 -7.66
CA ASN A 19 16.37 -4.67 -7.12
C ASN A 19 15.97 -5.97 -7.83
N LEU A 20 16.05 -5.97 -9.15
CA LEU A 20 15.67 -7.14 -9.94
C LEU A 20 16.73 -8.24 -9.79
N VAL A 21 16.30 -9.40 -9.29
CA VAL A 21 17.14 -10.59 -9.15
C VAL A 21 16.64 -11.66 -10.10
N LYS A 22 17.57 -12.29 -10.81
CA LYS A 22 17.28 -13.43 -11.70
C LYS A 22 17.21 -14.70 -10.85
N LYS A 23 16.07 -15.37 -10.86
CA LYS A 23 15.87 -16.68 -10.22
C LYS A 23 15.69 -17.75 -11.28
N HIS A 24 16.52 -18.78 -11.20
CA HIS A 24 16.36 -19.99 -12.00
C HIS A 24 15.36 -20.90 -11.29
N ILE A 25 14.23 -21.16 -11.93
CA ILE A 25 13.19 -22.05 -11.40
C ILE A 25 13.19 -23.31 -12.26
N LYS A 26 13.37 -24.46 -11.62
CA LYS A 26 13.27 -25.77 -12.28
C LYS A 26 11.81 -26.04 -12.63
N GLN A 27 11.56 -26.52 -13.85
CA GLN A 27 10.23 -26.92 -14.30
C GLN A 27 9.61 -27.99 -13.39
N GLY A 28 8.30 -27.90 -13.19
CA GLY A 28 7.52 -28.87 -12.42
C GLY A 28 6.08 -28.97 -12.93
N PRO A 29 5.24 -29.81 -12.32
CA PRO A 29 3.87 -29.98 -12.76
C PRO A 29 3.07 -28.69 -12.49
N GLY A 30 2.70 -27.99 -13.57
CA GLY A 30 1.89 -26.76 -13.53
C GLY A 30 2.66 -25.45 -13.63
N HIS A 31 3.99 -25.47 -13.76
CA HIS A 31 4.78 -24.25 -14.00
C HIS A 31 5.94 -24.49 -14.97
N GLU A 32 6.07 -23.59 -15.94
CA GLU A 32 7.18 -23.60 -16.89
C GLU A 32 8.50 -23.29 -16.16
N GLY A 33 9.57 -24.00 -16.56
CA GLY A 33 10.92 -23.73 -16.11
C GLY A 33 11.49 -22.52 -16.84
N GLY A 34 12.33 -21.74 -16.17
CA GLY A 34 12.93 -20.57 -16.80
C GLY A 34 13.66 -19.65 -15.85
N ILE A 35 14.15 -18.55 -16.42
CA ILE A 35 14.77 -17.45 -15.69
C ILE A 35 13.70 -16.41 -15.41
N PHE A 36 13.26 -16.34 -14.16
CA PHE A 36 12.27 -15.35 -13.73
C PHE A 36 12.99 -14.15 -13.13
N THR A 37 12.63 -12.96 -13.62
CA THR A 37 13.12 -11.70 -13.04
C THR A 37 12.14 -11.27 -11.95
N VAL A 38 12.58 -11.29 -10.70
CA VAL A 38 11.74 -11.00 -9.53
C VAL A 38 12.32 -9.85 -8.72
N GLU A 39 11.45 -8.96 -8.23
CA GLU A 39 11.82 -7.86 -7.35
C GLU A 39 12.27 -8.38 -5.98
N ALA A 40 13.48 -8.01 -5.57
CA ALA A 40 14.02 -8.36 -4.27
C ALA A 40 13.79 -7.25 -3.23
N PRO A 41 13.60 -7.61 -1.95
CA PRO A 41 13.33 -6.63 -0.91
C PRO A 41 14.57 -5.80 -0.56
N PHE A 42 14.35 -4.52 -0.27
CA PHE A 42 15.32 -3.61 0.34
C PHE A 42 15.07 -3.46 1.84
N HIS A 43 16.11 -3.13 2.61
CA HIS A 43 15.93 -2.74 4.00
C HIS A 43 15.27 -1.36 4.08
N ALA A 44 14.37 -1.14 5.05
CA ALA A 44 13.61 0.12 5.15
C ALA A 44 14.50 1.36 5.41
N SER A 45 15.73 1.19 5.91
CA SER A 45 16.64 2.31 6.20
C SER A 45 17.28 2.95 4.97
N ILE A 46 17.38 2.23 3.84
CA ILE A 46 18.02 2.73 2.62
C ILE A 46 17.04 3.41 1.66
N VAL A 47 15.74 3.35 1.97
CA VAL A 47 14.69 4.00 1.19
C VAL A 47 14.20 5.25 1.91
N GLN A 48 13.92 6.31 1.16
CA GLN A 48 13.33 7.54 1.67
C GLN A 48 12.11 7.92 0.85
N VAL A 49 11.20 8.67 1.49
CA VAL A 49 10.02 9.22 0.81
C VAL A 49 10.40 10.49 0.08
N LEU A 50 9.88 10.65 -1.13
CA LEU A 50 10.07 11.86 -1.92
C LEU A 50 9.00 12.88 -1.54
N ASP A 51 9.39 14.14 -1.45
CA ASP A 51 8.45 15.24 -1.32
C ASP A 51 7.65 15.37 -2.64
N PRO A 52 6.29 15.39 -2.60
CA PRO A 52 5.48 15.50 -3.81
C PRO A 52 5.72 16.78 -4.60
N VAL A 53 6.20 17.86 -3.95
CA VAL A 53 6.42 19.15 -4.61
C VAL A 53 7.83 19.26 -5.17
N THR A 54 8.84 18.95 -4.36
CA THR A 54 10.25 19.18 -4.75
C THR A 54 10.91 17.96 -5.37
N GLY A 55 10.31 16.77 -5.26
CA GLY A 55 10.89 15.51 -5.73
C GLY A 55 12.15 15.08 -4.97
N LYS A 56 12.54 15.80 -3.91
CA LYS A 56 13.74 15.52 -3.12
C LYS A 56 13.46 14.51 -2.00
N PRO A 57 14.45 13.70 -1.60
CA PRO A 57 14.31 12.83 -0.43
C PRO A 57 14.10 13.67 0.82
N CYS A 58 13.08 13.33 1.61
CA CYS A 58 12.71 14.09 2.81
C CYS A 58 12.42 13.18 4.01
N LYS A 59 12.56 13.75 5.22
CA LYS A 59 12.09 13.11 6.45
C LYS A 59 10.61 13.40 6.65
N ILE A 60 9.94 12.57 7.43
CA ILE A 60 8.50 12.69 7.66
C ILE A 60 8.25 13.05 9.12
N GLY A 61 7.46 14.10 9.33
CA GLY A 61 6.82 14.42 10.60
C GLY A 61 5.34 14.04 10.58
N VAL A 62 4.75 14.03 11.77
CA VAL A 62 3.31 13.86 11.96
C VAL A 62 2.76 15.16 12.52
N LYS A 63 1.64 15.63 11.96
CA LYS A 63 0.84 16.71 12.54
C LYS A 63 -0.62 16.28 12.64
N TYR A 64 -1.35 16.87 13.57
CA TYR A 64 -2.80 16.76 13.66
C TYR A 64 -3.41 18.02 13.06
N LEU A 65 -4.43 17.84 12.23
CA LEU A 65 -5.27 18.95 11.76
C LEU A 65 -6.28 19.32 12.85
N GLU A 66 -6.97 20.45 12.66
CA GLU A 66 -8.03 20.90 13.57
C GLU A 66 -9.18 19.88 13.66
N ASP A 67 -9.43 19.14 12.57
CA ASP A 67 -10.41 18.04 12.51
C ASP A 67 -9.98 16.77 13.28
N GLY A 68 -8.84 16.78 13.97
CA GLY A 68 -8.26 15.61 14.66
C GLY A 68 -7.62 14.56 13.75
N THR A 69 -7.64 14.77 12.42
CA THR A 69 -7.06 13.83 11.47
C THR A 69 -5.53 13.88 11.49
N LYS A 70 -4.90 12.70 11.58
CA LYS A 70 -3.44 12.54 11.59
C LYS A 70 -2.87 12.57 10.17
N VAL A 71 -2.10 13.60 9.86
CA VAL A 71 -1.46 13.80 8.55
C VAL A 71 0.07 13.69 8.64
N ARG A 72 0.69 13.29 7.52
CA ARG A 72 2.15 13.23 7.36
C ARG A 72 2.62 14.52 6.71
N VAL A 73 3.71 15.09 7.20
CA VAL A 73 4.26 16.36 6.72
C VAL A 73 5.74 16.18 6.37
N SER A 74 6.20 16.73 5.25
CA SER A 74 7.61 16.67 4.88
C SER A 74 8.46 17.58 5.79
N ARG A 75 9.63 17.09 6.23
CA ARG A 75 10.60 17.82 7.06
C ARG A 75 12.02 17.65 6.51
N GLY A 76 12.82 18.71 6.59
CA GLY A 76 14.25 18.69 6.24
C GLY A 76 14.68 19.88 5.39
N ILE A 77 15.98 19.98 5.17
CA ILE A 77 16.58 21.00 4.29
C ILE A 77 16.19 20.66 2.85
N GLY A 78 15.35 21.50 2.24
CA GLY A 78 14.81 21.30 0.89
C GLY A 78 13.43 20.62 0.81
N ALA A 79 12.77 20.40 1.95
CA ALA A 79 11.38 19.94 2.00
C ALA A 79 10.41 21.14 2.03
N SER A 80 9.29 21.04 1.31
CA SER A 80 8.29 22.09 1.16
C SER A 80 7.39 22.28 2.39
N GLY A 81 7.46 21.37 3.37
CA GLY A 81 6.50 21.33 4.49
C GLY A 81 5.11 20.85 4.07
N SER A 82 4.97 20.30 2.86
CA SER A 82 3.70 19.84 2.32
C SER A 82 3.18 18.60 3.02
N ILE A 83 1.85 18.44 3.00
CA ILE A 83 1.18 17.23 3.47
C ILE A 83 1.42 16.12 2.45
N ILE A 84 1.97 14.99 2.91
CA ILE A 84 2.16 13.79 2.09
C ILE A 84 0.93 12.90 2.30
N PRO A 85 -0.02 12.84 1.34
CA PRO A 85 -1.22 12.04 1.49
C PRO A 85 -0.87 10.55 1.54
N ARG A 86 -1.75 9.76 2.19
CA ARG A 86 -1.67 8.30 2.08
C ARG A 86 -2.06 7.90 0.66
N PRO A 87 -1.25 7.08 -0.04
CA PRO A 87 -1.55 6.66 -1.40
C PRO A 87 -2.82 5.82 -1.43
N GLU A 88 -3.57 5.94 -2.52
CA GLU A 88 -4.87 5.29 -2.70
C GLU A 88 -4.80 3.76 -2.71
N ILE A 89 -3.64 3.20 -3.06
CA ILE A 89 -3.40 1.75 -3.07
C ILE A 89 -3.63 1.10 -1.70
N LEU A 90 -3.49 1.86 -0.60
CA LEU A 90 -3.74 1.37 0.76
C LEU A 90 -5.22 1.42 1.15
N LYS A 91 -6.06 2.13 0.39
CA LYS A 91 -7.51 2.21 0.62
C LYS A 91 -8.24 1.04 -0.03
N MET A 92 -7.66 0.45 -1.08
CA MET A 92 -8.21 -0.72 -1.75
C MET A 92 -7.98 -1.98 -0.92
N ARG A 93 -9.01 -2.84 -0.84
CA ARG A 93 -8.88 -4.16 -0.22
C ARG A 93 -8.02 -5.05 -1.10
N ALA A 94 -7.10 -5.81 -0.50
CA ALA A 94 -6.28 -6.78 -1.23
C ALA A 94 -7.13 -7.91 -1.85
N THR A 95 -8.25 -8.25 -1.20
CA THR A 95 -9.25 -9.18 -1.70
C THR A 95 -10.56 -8.42 -1.94
N PRO A 96 -11.10 -8.41 -3.17
CA PRO A 96 -12.38 -7.78 -3.43
C PRO A 96 -13.49 -8.52 -2.68
N ARG A 97 -14.50 -7.77 -2.21
CA ARG A 97 -15.71 -8.40 -1.68
C ARG A 97 -16.45 -9.03 -2.87
N PRO A 98 -16.91 -10.29 -2.78
CA PRO A 98 -17.80 -10.84 -3.79
C PRO A 98 -19.06 -9.98 -3.89
N THR A 99 -19.47 -9.64 -5.12
CA THR A 99 -20.64 -8.80 -5.37
C THR A 99 -21.95 -9.57 -5.20
N VAL A 100 -21.90 -10.90 -5.33
CA VAL A 100 -23.05 -11.78 -5.17
C VAL A 100 -23.14 -12.25 -3.72
N ALA A 101 -24.32 -12.09 -3.12
CA ALA A 101 -24.61 -12.61 -1.78
C ALA A 101 -24.51 -14.14 -1.80
N GLY A 102 -23.66 -14.68 -0.93
CA GLY A 102 -23.55 -16.13 -0.74
C GLY A 102 -24.74 -16.68 0.05
N PRO A 103 -24.85 -18.02 0.19
CA PRO A 103 -25.93 -18.66 0.95
C PRO A 103 -26.03 -18.24 2.43
N LYS A 104 -25.00 -17.58 2.97
CA LYS A 104 -24.93 -17.09 4.35
C LYS A 104 -25.03 -15.55 4.44
N ASP A 105 -25.15 -14.86 3.31
CA ASP A 105 -25.20 -13.40 3.27
C ASP A 105 -26.65 -12.93 3.12
N THR A 106 -27.16 -12.24 4.13
CA THR A 106 -28.49 -11.63 4.13
C THR A 106 -28.46 -10.35 3.28
N PRO A 107 -29.35 -10.14 2.30
CA PRO A 107 -29.36 -8.93 1.48
C PRO A 107 -29.67 -7.69 2.32
N ASN A 108 -29.04 -6.56 1.98
CA ASN A 108 -29.07 -5.33 2.79
C ASN A 108 -30.49 -4.79 3.04
N GLU A 109 -31.42 -5.02 2.11
CA GLU A 109 -32.84 -4.66 2.22
C GLU A 109 -33.56 -5.35 3.39
N SER A 110 -33.11 -6.55 3.78
CA SER A 110 -33.71 -7.29 4.90
C SER A 110 -33.11 -6.95 6.27
N CYS A 111 -31.99 -6.22 6.31
CA CYS A 111 -31.30 -5.82 7.54
C CYS A 111 -31.66 -4.40 8.00
N ALA A 112 -31.98 -3.51 7.06
CA ALA A 112 -32.55 -2.21 7.38
C ALA A 112 -34.06 -2.39 7.58
N GLY A 113 -34.48 -2.68 8.82
CA GLY A 113 -35.89 -2.62 9.16
C GLY A 113 -36.46 -1.30 8.68
N GLU A 114 -37.61 -1.33 8.02
CA GLU A 114 -38.38 -0.14 7.71
C GLU A 114 -38.73 0.55 9.04
N ASP A 115 -37.89 1.46 9.49
CA ASP A 115 -38.19 2.42 10.56
C ASP A 115 -39.16 3.48 10.00
N THR A 116 -40.29 3.04 9.46
CA THR A 116 -41.45 3.90 9.20
C THR A 116 -42.19 4.07 10.53
N ARG A 117 -41.67 4.97 11.38
CA ARG A 117 -42.49 5.56 12.45
C ARG A 117 -43.59 6.40 11.80
N SER A 118 -44.83 5.97 12.05
CA SER A 118 -46.09 6.70 11.84
C SER A 118 -46.07 8.09 12.45
#